data_AF-A0A0G0H8C0-F1
#
_entry.id   AF-A0A0G0H8C0-F1
#
_cell.length_a   1.000
_cell.length_b   1.000
_cell.length_c   1.000
_cell.angle_alpha   90.00
_cell.angle_beta   90.00
_cell.angle_gamma   90.00
#
_symmetry.space_group_name_H-M   'P 1'
#
loop_
_entity.id
_entity.type
_entity.pdbx_description
1 polymer ?
#
loop_
_entity_poly.entity_id
_entity_poly.type
_entity_poly.pdbx_seq_one_letter_code
_entity_poly.pdbx_strand_id
1 'polypeptide(L)'
;MDRFLFFLLLIYSLFCYLLGVVFGHSSLSRVWRSQKDHLFLAIVIIAPFLGHYFLSQTGILKNDEFIEFLVALYASLAIIYSLVIKDDASKYRNRPIINTQFDQKVPDHFHLTNMNVTDLRSGNIIASLPTFYARLKIGNEGTEALENVEVILEDVEPRPKKFMALNLSWAGYQVQNDIKREVRLSQGQYRPVDLIEVIDPKRAKDFAEFLRQIKNTDFERYDAYSKGFRTCTIKPTSYSDIFDAGSYIFSIGIYADNAEPRRIKVKVSYDGEWIDDDKIMRERHLTVKLFDH
;
A
#
# COMPACT_ATOMS: atom_id res chain seq x y z
N MET A 1 -8.65 58.76 -11.21
CA MET A 1 -8.90 57.71 -12.21
C MET A 1 -10.40 57.45 -12.20
N ASP A 2 -11.05 57.55 -13.35
CA ASP A 2 -12.51 57.42 -13.43
C ASP A 2 -12.94 56.05 -12.93
N ARG A 3 -13.94 55.98 -12.04
CA ARG A 3 -14.41 54.70 -11.45
C ARG A 3 -14.81 53.71 -12.55
N PHE A 4 -15.35 54.23 -13.65
CA PHE A 4 -15.67 53.48 -14.85
C PHE A 4 -14.43 52.84 -15.51
N LEU A 5 -13.33 53.59 -15.64
CA LEU A 5 -12.10 53.11 -16.26
C LEU A 5 -11.42 52.03 -15.42
N PHE A 6 -11.48 52.17 -14.09
CA PHE A 6 -10.99 51.16 -13.15
C PHE A 6 -11.81 49.87 -13.25
N PHE A 7 -13.14 49.99 -13.32
CA PHE A 7 -14.04 48.85 -13.53
C PHE A 7 -13.80 48.14 -14.86
N LEU A 8 -13.59 48.90 -15.94
CA LEU A 8 -13.32 48.31 -17.25
C LEU A 8 -12.00 47.52 -17.25
N LEU A 9 -10.96 48.06 -16.61
CA LEU A 9 -9.68 47.39 -16.42
C LEU A 9 -9.78 46.15 -15.54
N LEU A 10 -10.61 46.18 -14.50
CA LEU A 10 -10.82 45.04 -13.61
C LEU A 10 -11.60 43.91 -14.32
N ILE A 11 -12.66 44.24 -15.04
CA ILE A 11 -13.44 43.28 -15.84
C ILE A 11 -12.56 42.70 -16.94
N TYR A 12 -11.78 43.54 -17.62
CA TYR A 12 -10.86 43.09 -18.67
C TYR A 12 -9.76 42.17 -18.11
N SER A 13 -9.18 42.49 -16.95
CA SER A 13 -8.16 41.65 -16.32
C SER A 13 -8.74 40.35 -15.76
N LEU A 14 -9.96 40.36 -15.22
CA LEU A 14 -10.68 39.14 -14.80
C LEU A 14 -11.06 38.29 -16.01
N PHE A 15 -11.49 38.91 -17.11
CA PHE A 15 -11.78 38.23 -18.38
C PHE A 15 -10.51 37.62 -18.99
N CYS A 16 -9.39 38.36 -19.02
CA CYS A 16 -8.10 37.85 -19.47
C CYS A 16 -7.58 36.73 -18.55
N TYR A 17 -7.83 36.80 -17.24
CA TYR A 17 -7.48 35.73 -16.30
C TYR A 17 -8.33 34.49 -16.54
N LEU A 18 -9.64 34.63 -16.67
CA LEU A 18 -10.57 33.54 -17.01
C LEU A 18 -10.25 32.94 -18.38
N LEU A 19 -9.92 33.76 -19.37
CA LEU A 19 -9.40 33.30 -20.67
C LEU A 19 -8.07 32.57 -20.50
N GLY A 20 -7.14 33.06 -19.68
CA GLY A 20 -5.87 32.39 -19.40
C GLY A 20 -6.06 31.04 -18.71
N VAL A 21 -7.05 30.92 -17.82
CA VAL A 21 -7.42 29.66 -17.15
C VAL A 21 -8.12 28.69 -18.12
N VAL A 22 -8.99 29.20 -19.00
CA VAL A 22 -9.75 28.39 -19.98
C VAL A 22 -8.87 27.95 -21.14
N PHE A 23 -8.00 28.84 -21.66
CA PHE A 23 -7.17 28.59 -22.86
C PHE A 23 -5.73 28.19 -22.55
N GLY A 24 -5.23 28.42 -21.34
CA GLY A 24 -3.88 28.02 -20.92
C GLY A 24 -3.72 26.52 -20.66
N HIS A 25 -4.82 25.76 -20.63
CA HIS A 25 -4.79 24.32 -20.43
C HIS A 25 -5.19 23.55 -21.70
N SER A 26 -4.28 22.70 -22.18
CA SER A 26 -4.51 21.61 -23.12
C SER A 26 -5.49 20.53 -22.61
N SER A 27 -6.27 20.82 -21.56
CA SER A 27 -7.16 19.90 -20.85
C SER A 27 -8.66 20.22 -20.96
N LEU A 28 -9.05 21.18 -21.81
CA LEU A 28 -10.47 21.52 -22.07
C LEU A 28 -11.35 20.29 -22.37
N SER A 29 -10.78 19.26 -23.02
CA SER A 29 -11.46 17.99 -23.29
C SER A 29 -11.66 17.07 -22.08
N ARG A 30 -10.92 17.27 -20.97
CA ARG A 30 -11.05 16.51 -19.71
C ARG A 30 -12.06 17.15 -18.76
N VAL A 31 -12.06 18.47 -18.63
CA VAL A 31 -13.02 19.21 -17.78
C VAL A 31 -14.47 19.02 -18.28
N TRP A 32 -14.66 18.92 -19.60
CA TRP A 32 -15.99 18.70 -20.19
C TRP A 32 -16.59 17.30 -19.95
N ARG A 33 -15.82 16.31 -19.46
CA ARG A 33 -16.29 14.92 -19.28
C ARG A 33 -16.90 14.62 -17.92
N SER A 34 -16.76 15.50 -16.93
CA SER A 34 -17.27 15.28 -15.57
C SER A 34 -18.61 16.01 -15.37
N GLN A 35 -19.70 15.27 -15.13
CA GLN A 35 -21.01 15.86 -14.78
C GLN A 35 -20.95 16.81 -13.57
N LYS A 36 -19.99 16.62 -12.67
CA LYS A 36 -19.82 17.46 -11.47
C LYS A 36 -19.19 18.82 -11.80
N ASP A 37 -18.38 18.89 -12.85
CA ASP A 37 -17.72 20.13 -13.27
C ASP A 37 -18.73 21.07 -13.95
N HIS A 38 -19.69 20.49 -14.69
CA HIS A 38 -20.85 21.23 -15.22
C HIS A 38 -21.76 21.77 -14.12
N LEU A 39 -21.98 20.99 -13.05
CA LEU A 39 -22.75 21.44 -11.89
C LEU A 39 -22.04 22.57 -11.15
N PHE A 40 -20.72 22.48 -10.95
CA PHE A 40 -19.93 23.54 -10.34
C PHE A 40 -19.96 24.81 -11.19
N LEU A 41 -19.77 24.71 -12.51
CA LEU A 41 -19.85 25.83 -13.44
C LEU A 41 -21.25 26.49 -13.40
N ALA A 42 -22.31 25.68 -13.39
CA ALA A 42 -23.68 26.17 -13.26
C ALA A 42 -23.91 26.89 -11.93
N ILE A 43 -23.40 26.37 -10.81
CA ILE A 43 -23.47 27.04 -9.50
C ILE A 43 -22.71 28.38 -9.51
N VAL A 44 -21.50 28.41 -10.06
CA VAL A 44 -20.70 29.64 -10.15
C VAL A 44 -21.37 30.70 -11.02
N ILE A 45 -22.05 30.29 -12.10
CA ILE A 45 -22.78 31.22 -12.96
C ILE A 45 -24.10 31.67 -12.33
N ILE A 46 -24.87 30.77 -11.72
CA ILE A 46 -26.26 31.03 -11.30
C ILE A 46 -26.35 31.60 -9.87
N ALA A 47 -25.51 31.14 -8.94
CA ALA A 47 -25.57 31.57 -7.53
C ALA A 47 -25.38 33.08 -7.33
N PRO A 48 -24.54 33.80 -8.09
CA PRO A 48 -24.41 35.26 -7.98
C PRO A 48 -25.69 36.01 -8.36
N PHE A 49 -26.42 35.54 -9.38
CA PHE A 49 -27.70 36.16 -9.79
C PHE A 49 -28.80 35.87 -8.77
N LEU A 50 -28.85 34.65 -8.21
CA LEU A 50 -29.78 34.32 -7.13
C LEU A 50 -29.48 35.15 -5.88
N GLY A 51 -28.20 35.22 -5.47
CA GLY A 51 -27.76 36.03 -4.33
C GLY A 51 -28.13 37.50 -4.51
N HIS A 52 -27.95 38.07 -5.70
CA HIS A 52 -28.38 39.42 -6.02
C HIS A 52 -29.89 39.61 -5.89
N TYR A 53 -30.66 38.71 -6.49
CA TYR A 53 -32.12 38.78 -6.47
C TYR A 53 -32.64 38.80 -5.03
N PHE A 54 -32.11 37.95 -4.15
CA PHE A 54 -32.49 37.93 -2.73
C PHE A 54 -31.99 39.16 -1.96
N LEU A 55 -30.74 39.58 -2.17
CA LEU A 55 -30.16 40.71 -1.43
C LEU A 55 -30.78 42.06 -1.85
N SER A 56 -31.12 42.23 -3.13
CA SER A 56 -31.82 43.42 -3.62
C SER A 56 -33.25 43.52 -3.08
N GLN A 57 -33.97 42.40 -2.97
CA GLN A 57 -35.30 42.33 -2.34
C GLN A 57 -35.27 42.77 -0.87
N THR A 58 -34.18 42.49 -0.15
CA THR A 58 -34.01 42.90 1.25
C THR A 58 -33.60 44.36 1.44
N GLY A 59 -33.29 45.10 0.37
CA GLY A 59 -32.84 46.50 0.43
C GLY A 59 -31.45 46.69 1.03
N ILE A 60 -30.71 45.61 1.27
CA ILE A 60 -29.39 45.60 1.91
C ILE A 60 -28.30 46.09 0.95
N LEU A 61 -28.46 45.82 -0.35
CA LEU A 61 -27.51 46.19 -1.40
C LEU A 61 -28.12 47.24 -2.33
N LYS A 62 -27.46 48.40 -2.45
CA LYS A 62 -27.80 49.36 -3.51
C LYS A 62 -27.30 48.85 -4.85
N ASN A 63 -27.96 49.25 -5.94
CA ASN A 63 -27.59 48.82 -7.30
C ASN A 63 -26.11 49.12 -7.64
N ASP A 64 -25.55 50.19 -7.08
CA ASP A 64 -24.16 50.60 -7.33
C ASP A 64 -23.14 49.71 -6.61
N GLU A 65 -23.54 49.06 -5.52
CA GLU A 65 -22.72 48.14 -4.70
C GLU A 65 -22.77 46.70 -5.24
N PHE A 66 -23.69 46.42 -6.18
CA PHE A 66 -23.88 45.08 -6.74
C PHE A 66 -22.65 44.60 -7.53
N ILE A 67 -22.05 45.49 -8.32
CA ILE A 67 -20.90 45.12 -9.14
C ILE A 67 -19.69 44.80 -8.24
N GLU A 68 -19.51 45.56 -7.15
CA GLU A 68 -18.46 45.32 -6.15
C GLU A 68 -18.66 43.97 -5.44
N PHE A 69 -19.91 43.64 -5.08
CA PHE A 69 -20.26 42.34 -4.50
C PHE A 69 -19.99 41.18 -5.46
N LEU A 70 -20.36 41.29 -6.75
CA LEU A 70 -20.07 40.26 -7.74
C LEU A 70 -18.57 40.03 -7.88
N VAL A 71 -17.79 41.11 -7.98
CA VAL A 71 -16.33 41.04 -8.08
C VAL A 71 -15.73 40.33 -6.86
N ALA A 72 -16.15 40.71 -5.66
CA ALA A 72 -15.67 40.07 -4.43
C ALA A 72 -16.03 38.58 -4.38
N LEU A 73 -17.27 38.23 -4.73
CA LEU A 73 -17.75 36.85 -4.77
C LEU A 73 -16.96 36.00 -5.78
N TYR A 74 -16.79 36.48 -7.01
CA TYR A 74 -16.02 35.76 -8.04
C TYR A 74 -14.55 35.62 -7.66
N ALA A 75 -13.93 36.65 -7.05
CA ALA A 75 -12.56 36.57 -6.56
C ALA A 75 -12.42 35.54 -5.43
N SER A 76 -13.35 35.52 -4.46
CA SER A 76 -13.36 34.51 -3.39
C SER A 76 -13.57 33.09 -3.94
N LEU A 77 -14.50 32.90 -4.87
CA LEU A 77 -14.73 31.60 -5.52
C LEU A 77 -13.51 31.14 -6.32
N ALA A 78 -12.83 32.04 -7.02
CA ALA A 78 -11.59 31.73 -7.75
C ALA A 78 -10.46 31.34 -6.80
N ILE A 79 -10.31 32.03 -5.66
CA ILE A 79 -9.34 31.68 -4.62
C ILE A 79 -9.67 30.31 -4.01
N ILE A 80 -10.93 30.05 -3.63
CA ILE A 80 -11.37 28.75 -3.10
C ILE A 80 -11.13 27.64 -4.13
N TYR A 81 -11.49 27.85 -5.39
CA TYR A 81 -11.21 26.92 -6.47
C TYR A 81 -9.69 26.68 -6.61
N SER A 82 -8.89 27.74 -6.55
CA SER A 82 -7.43 27.64 -6.65
C SER A 82 -6.78 26.98 -5.42
N LEU A 83 -7.41 27.00 -4.26
CA LEU A 83 -6.89 26.37 -3.04
C LEU A 83 -7.38 24.93 -2.90
N VAL A 84 -8.61 24.64 -3.33
CA VAL A 84 -9.28 23.35 -3.14
C VAL A 84 -9.11 22.43 -4.36
N ILE A 85 -9.01 22.98 -5.57
CA ILE A 85 -9.05 22.21 -6.83
C ILE A 85 -7.73 22.28 -7.61
N LYS A 86 -6.92 23.34 -7.45
CA LYS A 86 -5.59 23.46 -8.11
C LYS A 86 -4.60 22.40 -7.61
N ASP A 87 -4.73 21.98 -6.36
CA ASP A 87 -4.15 20.72 -5.88
C ASP A 87 -5.00 19.57 -6.39
N ASP A 88 -4.90 19.40 -7.70
CA ASP A 88 -5.35 18.29 -8.53
C ASP A 88 -6.28 17.30 -7.81
N ALA A 89 -7.58 17.60 -7.78
CA ALA A 89 -8.58 16.69 -7.22
C ALA A 89 -8.51 15.28 -7.87
N SER A 90 -7.89 15.17 -9.05
CA SER A 90 -7.60 13.89 -9.68
C SER A 90 -6.51 13.08 -8.94
N LYS A 91 -5.54 13.69 -8.23
CA LYS A 91 -4.59 12.96 -7.38
C LYS A 91 -5.27 12.26 -6.20
N TYR A 92 -6.27 12.90 -5.60
CA TYR A 92 -7.06 12.28 -4.53
C TYR A 92 -8.02 11.21 -5.06
N ARG A 93 -8.51 11.38 -6.29
CA ARG A 93 -9.43 10.43 -6.94
C ARG A 93 -8.72 9.22 -7.56
N ASN A 94 -7.49 9.42 -8.04
CA ASN A 94 -6.71 8.43 -8.76
C ASN A 94 -5.61 7.79 -7.91
N ARG A 95 -5.70 7.89 -6.58
CA ARG A 95 -4.69 7.30 -5.71
C ARG A 95 -4.64 5.77 -5.86
N PRO A 96 -3.46 5.15 -5.82
CA PRO A 96 -3.35 3.71 -5.65
C PRO A 96 -3.93 3.32 -4.28
N ILE A 97 -4.48 2.11 -4.17
CA ILE A 97 -5.09 1.60 -2.95
C ILE A 97 -4.48 0.24 -2.66
N ILE A 98 -3.76 0.14 -1.54
CA ILE A 98 -3.17 -1.12 -1.09
C ILE A 98 -4.30 -2.04 -0.64
N ASN A 99 -4.36 -3.23 -1.26
CA ASN A 99 -5.22 -4.31 -0.82
C ASN A 99 -4.43 -5.55 -0.40
N THR A 100 -5.00 -6.30 0.53
CA THR A 100 -4.43 -7.53 1.06
C THR A 100 -5.42 -8.66 0.97
N GLN A 101 -4.97 -9.81 0.49
CA GLN A 101 -5.80 -11.00 0.37
C GLN A 101 -5.11 -12.19 0.98
N PHE A 102 -5.88 -12.92 1.78
CA PHE A 102 -5.50 -14.22 2.31
C PHE A 102 -6.77 -15.05 2.56
N ASP A 103 -6.81 -16.26 2.03
CA ASP A 103 -7.84 -17.25 2.34
C ASP A 103 -7.19 -18.61 2.61
N GLN A 104 -7.39 -19.13 3.82
CA GLN A 104 -6.91 -20.43 4.26
C GLN A 104 -7.36 -21.58 3.36
N LYS A 105 -8.52 -21.44 2.71
CA LYS A 105 -9.11 -22.47 1.86
C LYS A 105 -8.57 -22.47 0.43
N VAL A 106 -7.92 -21.38 0.01
CA VAL A 106 -7.44 -21.20 -1.36
C VAL A 106 -5.98 -21.67 -1.46
N PRO A 107 -5.69 -22.72 -2.25
CA PRO A 107 -4.35 -23.32 -2.33
C PRO A 107 -3.26 -22.34 -2.77
N ASP A 108 -3.57 -21.33 -3.58
CA ASP A 108 -2.61 -20.31 -4.04
C ASP A 108 -1.92 -19.52 -2.90
N HIS A 109 -2.52 -19.48 -1.71
CA HIS A 109 -1.93 -18.86 -0.53
C HIS A 109 -0.94 -19.77 0.18
N PHE A 110 -0.73 -20.99 -0.33
CA PHE A 110 0.19 -21.95 0.21
C PHE A 110 1.10 -22.51 -0.87
N HIS A 111 2.28 -22.94 -0.49
CA HIS A 111 3.21 -23.54 -1.43
C HIS A 111 4.09 -24.56 -0.73
N LEU A 112 3.92 -25.83 -1.09
CA LEU A 112 4.82 -26.91 -0.69
C LEU A 112 5.88 -27.10 -1.79
N THR A 113 7.15 -27.02 -1.42
CA THR A 113 8.29 -27.19 -2.34
C THR A 113 9.53 -27.61 -1.58
N ASN A 114 10.65 -27.85 -2.26
CA ASN A 114 11.93 -28.05 -1.61
C ASN A 114 12.75 -26.74 -1.61
N MET A 115 13.15 -26.29 -0.42
CA MET A 115 14.13 -25.22 -0.26
C MET A 115 15.53 -25.78 -0.48
N ASN A 116 16.19 -25.29 -1.54
CA ASN A 116 17.60 -25.60 -1.78
C ASN A 116 18.48 -24.72 -0.90
N VAL A 117 19.25 -25.36 -0.03
CA VAL A 117 20.28 -24.72 0.77
C VAL A 117 21.57 -24.77 -0.04
N THR A 118 22.10 -23.61 -0.37
CA THR A 118 23.32 -23.46 -1.19
C THR A 118 24.48 -23.01 -0.32
N ASP A 119 25.66 -23.61 -0.49
CA ASP A 119 26.89 -23.07 0.06
C ASP A 119 27.24 -21.76 -0.64
N LEU A 120 27.31 -20.67 0.13
CA LEU A 120 27.60 -19.33 -0.39
C LEU A 120 28.98 -19.23 -1.05
N ARG A 121 29.93 -20.11 -0.71
CA ARG A 121 31.28 -20.09 -1.27
C ARG A 121 31.36 -20.80 -2.61
N SER A 122 30.80 -22.00 -2.70
CA SER A 122 30.87 -22.84 -3.90
C SER A 122 29.69 -22.65 -4.86
N GLY A 123 28.58 -22.08 -4.39
CA GLY A 123 27.33 -22.01 -5.16
C GLY A 123 26.62 -23.36 -5.33
N ASN A 124 27.16 -24.43 -4.72
CA ASN A 124 26.58 -25.77 -4.81
C ASN A 124 25.46 -25.97 -3.80
N ILE A 125 24.42 -26.68 -4.21
CA ILE A 125 23.35 -27.12 -3.31
C ILE A 125 23.92 -28.16 -2.35
N ILE A 126 23.88 -27.85 -1.05
CA ILE A 126 24.34 -28.74 0.03
C ILE A 126 23.21 -29.54 0.67
N ALA A 127 21.97 -29.06 0.56
CA ALA A 127 20.78 -29.78 0.96
C ALA A 127 19.54 -29.27 0.21
N SER A 128 18.52 -30.12 0.13
CA SER A 128 17.20 -29.77 -0.36
C SER A 128 16.21 -30.22 0.72
N LEU A 129 15.53 -29.26 1.35
CA LEU A 129 14.68 -29.51 2.50
C LEU A 129 13.21 -29.30 2.12
N PRO A 130 12.29 -30.24 2.44
CA PRO A 130 10.86 -30.02 2.24
C PRO A 130 10.38 -28.83 3.08
N THR A 131 9.70 -27.90 2.41
CA THR A 131 9.32 -26.62 2.98
C THR A 131 7.92 -26.20 2.55
N PHE A 132 7.12 -25.81 3.52
CA PHE A 132 5.76 -25.33 3.36
C PHE A 132 5.70 -23.82 3.64
N TYR A 133 5.19 -23.07 2.68
CA TYR A 133 5.06 -21.62 2.75
C TYR A 133 3.60 -21.20 2.87
N ALA A 134 3.33 -20.19 3.69
CA ALA A 134 2.09 -19.42 3.66
C ALA A 134 2.34 -18.03 3.07
N ARG A 135 1.48 -17.60 2.14
CA ARG A 135 1.67 -16.42 1.28
C ARG A 135 0.53 -15.42 1.41
N LEU A 136 0.90 -14.18 1.70
CA LEU A 136 -0.01 -13.05 1.65
C LEU A 136 0.00 -12.45 0.24
N LYS A 137 -1.16 -12.22 -0.38
CA LYS A 137 -1.24 -11.50 -1.66
C LYS A 137 -1.43 -10.01 -1.36
N ILE A 138 -0.51 -9.19 -1.87
CA ILE A 138 -0.60 -7.72 -1.82
C ILE A 138 -0.96 -7.24 -3.20
N GLY A 139 -1.96 -6.37 -3.32
CA GLY A 139 -2.39 -5.85 -4.60
C GLY A 139 -2.76 -4.39 -4.57
N ASN A 140 -3.10 -3.90 -5.75
CA ASN A 140 -3.49 -2.52 -5.99
C ASN A 140 -4.91 -2.47 -6.55
N GLU A 141 -5.85 -1.96 -5.76
CA GLU A 141 -7.25 -1.74 -6.18
C GLU A 141 -7.51 -0.30 -6.64
N GLY A 142 -6.51 0.58 -6.54
CA GLY A 142 -6.59 1.94 -7.03
C GLY A 142 -6.42 2.02 -8.55
N THR A 143 -6.25 3.23 -9.06
CA THR A 143 -6.21 3.48 -10.51
C THR A 143 -4.80 3.80 -11.05
N GLU A 144 -3.92 4.32 -10.21
CA GLU A 144 -2.49 4.45 -10.50
C GLU A 144 -1.71 3.27 -9.92
N ALA A 145 -0.47 3.05 -10.36
CA ALA A 145 0.38 1.99 -9.84
C ALA A 145 0.87 2.30 -8.41
N LEU A 146 1.02 1.28 -7.56
CA LEU A 146 1.78 1.39 -6.32
C LEU A 146 3.27 1.38 -6.67
N GLU A 147 4.01 2.36 -6.18
CA GLU A 147 5.46 2.49 -6.39
C GLU A 147 6.22 2.11 -5.10
N ASN A 148 7.34 1.38 -5.25
CA ASN A 148 8.25 0.97 -4.17
C ASN A 148 7.54 0.31 -2.97
N VAL A 149 6.74 -0.71 -3.25
CA VAL A 149 5.98 -1.41 -2.21
C VAL A 149 6.90 -2.19 -1.28
N GLU A 150 6.80 -1.90 0.01
CA GLU A 150 7.48 -2.60 1.09
C GLU A 150 6.48 -3.24 2.05
N VAL A 151 6.82 -4.42 2.55
CA VAL A 151 6.00 -5.15 3.53
C VAL A 151 6.87 -5.42 4.75
N ILE A 152 6.44 -4.90 5.89
CA ILE A 152 7.21 -4.87 7.12
C ILE A 152 6.41 -5.61 8.19
N LEU A 153 7.04 -6.59 8.83
CA LEU A 153 6.56 -7.12 10.09
C LEU A 153 6.96 -6.15 11.20
N GLU A 154 5.99 -5.44 11.77
CA GLU A 154 6.21 -4.33 12.70
C GLU A 154 6.28 -4.79 14.16
N ASP A 155 5.42 -5.72 14.54
CA ASP A 155 5.32 -6.25 15.90
C ASP A 155 4.74 -7.67 15.91
N VAL A 156 4.88 -8.36 17.05
CA VAL A 156 4.37 -9.71 17.25
C VAL A 156 3.88 -9.90 18.68
N GLU A 157 2.75 -10.59 18.82
CA GLU A 157 2.13 -10.94 20.11
C GLU A 157 1.93 -12.47 20.21
N PRO A 158 2.39 -13.15 21.27
CA PRO A 158 3.21 -12.64 22.35
C PRO A 158 4.61 -12.24 21.86
N ARG A 159 5.16 -11.16 22.42
CA ARG A 159 6.45 -10.61 21.97
C ARG A 159 7.62 -11.47 22.45
N PRO A 160 8.46 -12.01 21.55
CA PRO A 160 9.68 -12.70 21.94
C PRO A 160 10.68 -11.73 22.59
N LYS A 161 11.58 -12.26 23.44
CA LYS A 161 12.59 -11.47 24.17
C LYS A 161 13.46 -10.60 23.26
N LYS A 162 13.69 -11.03 22.01
CA LYS A 162 14.54 -10.35 21.03
C LYS A 162 13.80 -10.22 19.70
N PHE A 163 12.84 -9.31 19.64
CA PHE A 163 12.14 -8.97 18.40
C PHE A 163 12.53 -7.58 17.89
N MET A 164 12.76 -7.49 16.58
CA MET A 164 12.94 -6.26 15.82
C MET A 164 12.02 -6.32 14.60
N ALA A 165 11.65 -5.15 14.05
CA ALA A 165 10.86 -5.11 12.82
C ALA A 165 11.66 -5.72 11.65
N LEU A 166 10.96 -6.43 10.76
CA LEU A 166 11.59 -7.21 9.69
C LEU A 166 10.93 -6.92 8.33
N ASN A 167 11.74 -6.66 7.31
CA ASN A 167 11.24 -6.57 5.94
C ASN A 167 10.98 -7.98 5.39
N LEU A 168 9.74 -8.23 4.96
CA LEU A 168 9.34 -9.50 4.37
C LEU A 168 9.81 -9.61 2.92
N SER A 169 10.05 -10.84 2.48
CA SER A 169 10.50 -11.12 1.12
C SER A 169 9.35 -11.41 0.17
N TRP A 170 9.37 -10.76 -0.99
CA TRP A 170 8.50 -11.10 -2.11
C TRP A 170 8.77 -12.52 -2.59
N ALA A 171 7.71 -13.30 -2.82
CA ALA A 171 7.84 -14.68 -3.26
C ALA A 171 8.43 -14.75 -4.68
N GLY A 172 9.28 -15.73 -4.92
CA GLY A 172 9.92 -15.97 -6.22
C GLY A 172 10.96 -14.92 -6.64
N TYR A 173 11.31 -13.97 -5.77
CA TYR A 173 12.36 -12.98 -6.05
C TYR A 173 13.69 -13.42 -5.45
N GLN A 174 14.63 -13.85 -6.30
CA GLN A 174 16.01 -14.09 -5.88
C GLN A 174 16.74 -12.75 -5.80
N VAL A 175 17.30 -12.45 -4.63
CA VAL A 175 18.16 -11.27 -4.43
C VAL A 175 19.50 -11.54 -5.10
N GLN A 176 19.60 -11.21 -6.39
CA GLN A 176 20.90 -11.00 -7.01
C GLN A 176 21.33 -9.57 -6.70
N ASN A 177 22.09 -9.42 -5.61
CA ASN A 177 23.00 -8.30 -5.32
C ASN A 177 22.54 -6.83 -5.35
N ASP A 178 21.29 -6.48 -5.65
CA ASP A 178 20.88 -5.06 -5.72
C ASP A 178 20.04 -4.57 -4.55
N ILE A 179 20.53 -3.46 -3.97
CA ILE A 179 20.12 -2.79 -2.73
C ILE A 179 18.82 -1.98 -2.89
N LYS A 180 18.21 -1.97 -4.08
CA LYS A 180 16.93 -1.27 -4.32
C LYS A 180 15.88 -2.23 -4.87
N ARG A 181 14.99 -2.68 -3.99
CA ARG A 181 13.81 -3.46 -4.38
C ARG A 181 12.69 -2.50 -4.77
N GLU A 182 12.71 -2.04 -6.02
CA GLU A 182 11.58 -1.29 -6.57
C GLU A 182 10.47 -2.27 -6.96
N VAL A 183 9.52 -2.51 -6.05
CA VAL A 183 8.33 -3.30 -6.37
C VAL A 183 7.21 -2.36 -6.78
N ARG A 184 6.85 -2.47 -8.06
CA ARG A 184 5.75 -1.74 -8.67
C ARG A 184 4.55 -2.65 -8.90
N LEU A 185 3.35 -2.25 -8.47
CA LEU A 185 2.11 -3.00 -8.68
C LEU A 185 1.11 -2.14 -9.46
N SER A 186 0.85 -2.49 -10.71
CA SER A 186 -0.14 -1.80 -11.54
C SER A 186 -1.57 -2.05 -11.05
N GLN A 187 -2.53 -1.25 -11.51
CA GLN A 187 -3.95 -1.43 -11.19
C GLN A 187 -4.40 -2.88 -11.42
N GLY A 188 -5.06 -3.46 -10.42
CA GLY A 188 -5.61 -4.82 -10.42
C GLY A 188 -4.56 -5.94 -10.28
N GLN A 189 -3.27 -5.61 -10.22
CA GLN A 189 -2.23 -6.61 -10.03
C GLN A 189 -2.10 -6.99 -8.56
N TYR A 190 -1.81 -8.27 -8.34
CA TYR A 190 -1.48 -8.84 -7.04
C TYR A 190 -0.12 -9.53 -7.13
N ARG A 191 0.63 -9.46 -6.04
CA ARG A 191 1.92 -10.12 -5.91
C ARG A 191 2.02 -10.82 -4.56
N PRO A 192 2.48 -12.08 -4.53
CA PRO A 192 2.65 -12.82 -3.30
C PRO A 192 3.90 -12.39 -2.53
N VAL A 193 3.76 -12.31 -1.21
CA VAL A 193 4.82 -12.21 -0.21
C VAL A 193 4.82 -13.50 0.58
N ASP A 194 5.97 -14.16 0.67
CA ASP A 194 6.10 -15.30 1.56
C ASP A 194 6.05 -14.75 3.00
N LEU A 195 5.06 -15.17 3.78
CA LEU A 195 4.88 -14.70 5.15
C LEU A 195 5.55 -15.67 6.11
N ILE A 196 5.14 -16.93 6.08
CA ILE A 196 5.61 -18.00 6.96
C ILE A 196 6.30 -19.09 6.15
N GLU A 197 7.40 -19.61 6.69
CA GLU A 197 8.11 -20.79 6.21
C GLU A 197 8.16 -21.83 7.34
N VAL A 198 7.67 -23.03 7.05
CA VAL A 198 7.79 -24.22 7.91
C VAL A 198 8.62 -25.24 7.14
N ILE A 199 9.67 -25.79 7.76
CA ILE A 199 10.47 -26.87 7.19
C ILE A 199 10.08 -28.15 7.92
N ASP A 200 10.11 -29.30 7.22
CA ASP A 200 9.98 -30.61 7.87
C ASP A 200 10.90 -30.66 9.12
N PRO A 201 10.34 -30.75 10.34
CA PRO A 201 11.10 -30.67 11.58
C PRO A 201 12.21 -31.74 11.69
N LYS A 202 11.91 -32.95 11.20
CA LYS A 202 12.87 -34.06 11.24
C LYS A 202 14.03 -33.78 10.30
N ARG A 203 13.73 -33.32 9.07
CA ARG A 203 14.76 -32.98 8.07
C ARG A 203 15.60 -31.78 8.50
N ALA A 204 14.98 -30.76 9.09
CA ALA A 204 15.68 -29.62 9.65
C ALA A 204 16.64 -30.04 10.77
N LYS A 205 16.21 -30.93 11.67
CA LYS A 205 17.05 -31.46 12.75
C LYS A 205 18.22 -32.30 12.22
N ASP A 206 17.95 -33.24 11.32
CA ASP A 206 19.00 -34.09 10.71
C ASP A 206 20.05 -33.21 10.01
N PHE A 207 19.60 -32.15 9.33
CA PHE A 207 20.48 -31.20 8.67
C PHE A 207 21.28 -30.34 9.67
N ALA A 208 20.66 -29.90 10.77
CA ALA A 208 21.36 -29.18 11.84
C ALA A 208 22.48 -30.04 12.45
N GLU A 209 22.24 -31.34 12.67
CA GLU A 209 23.24 -32.28 13.16
C GLU A 209 24.41 -32.45 12.17
N PHE A 210 24.11 -32.53 10.87
CA PHE A 210 25.13 -32.52 9.80
C PHE A 210 25.95 -31.23 9.81
N LEU A 211 25.31 -30.06 9.87
CA LEU A 211 25.99 -28.75 9.93
C LEU A 211 26.90 -28.64 11.16
N ARG A 212 26.45 -29.17 12.30
CA ARG A 212 27.25 -29.23 13.53
C ARG A 212 28.51 -30.08 13.35
N GLN A 213 28.42 -31.24 12.68
CA GLN A 213 29.56 -32.11 12.42
C GLN A 213 30.62 -31.43 11.54
N ILE A 214 30.19 -30.67 10.53
CA ILE A 214 31.10 -29.89 9.66
C ILE A 214 31.48 -28.52 10.24
N LYS A 215 31.11 -28.24 11.50
CA LYS A 215 31.36 -26.98 12.22
C LYS A 215 30.86 -25.72 11.48
N ASN A 216 29.74 -25.83 10.77
CA ASN A 216 29.09 -24.68 10.14
C ASN A 216 28.23 -23.95 11.18
N THR A 217 28.35 -22.62 11.27
CA THR A 217 27.66 -21.78 12.25
C THR A 217 26.14 -21.75 12.12
N ASP A 218 25.60 -22.12 10.96
CA ASP A 218 24.15 -22.13 10.72
C ASP A 218 23.43 -23.28 11.44
N PHE A 219 24.15 -24.20 12.09
CA PHE A 219 23.54 -25.35 12.78
C PHE A 219 22.49 -24.94 13.82
N GLU A 220 22.73 -23.87 14.58
CA GLU A 220 21.80 -23.36 15.60
C GLU A 220 20.49 -22.87 14.98
N ARG A 221 20.56 -22.28 13.77
CA ARG A 221 19.41 -21.78 13.03
C ARG A 221 18.51 -22.92 12.58
N TYR A 222 19.07 -23.98 12.02
CA TYR A 222 18.30 -25.15 11.61
C TYR A 222 17.81 -25.98 12.80
N ASP A 223 18.55 -26.01 13.91
CA ASP A 223 18.07 -26.61 15.17
C ASP A 223 16.85 -25.84 15.72
N ALA A 224 16.84 -24.50 15.64
CA ALA A 224 15.69 -23.70 16.00
C ALA A 224 14.49 -23.93 15.05
N TYR A 225 14.72 -24.01 13.73
CA TYR A 225 13.67 -24.35 12.76
C TYR A 225 13.02 -25.70 13.04
N SER A 226 13.79 -26.69 13.51
CA SER A 226 13.23 -28.00 13.85
C SER A 226 12.19 -27.98 14.98
N LYS A 227 12.03 -26.85 15.68
CA LYS A 227 11.12 -26.69 16.82
C LYS A 227 9.97 -25.72 16.54
N GLY A 228 9.87 -25.18 15.34
CA GLY A 228 8.89 -24.14 15.03
C GLY A 228 8.86 -23.72 13.58
N PHE A 229 8.76 -22.43 13.35
CA PHE A 229 8.60 -21.83 12.02
C PHE A 229 9.34 -20.49 11.96
N ARG A 230 9.36 -19.88 10.77
CA ARG A 230 9.92 -18.55 10.63
C ARG A 230 9.09 -17.63 9.77
N THR A 231 9.37 -16.34 9.85
CA THR A 231 8.93 -15.37 8.86
C THR A 231 9.94 -15.27 7.71
N CYS A 232 9.45 -15.08 6.48
CA CYS A 232 10.31 -15.02 5.30
C CYS A 232 10.85 -13.61 5.11
N THR A 233 12.03 -13.35 5.67
CA THR A 233 12.63 -12.01 5.71
C THR A 233 13.78 -11.83 4.71
N ILE A 234 14.06 -10.56 4.38
CA ILE A 234 15.21 -10.18 3.56
C ILE A 234 16.48 -10.28 4.41
N LYS A 235 17.57 -10.80 3.84
CA LYS A 235 18.88 -10.82 4.51
C LYS A 235 19.36 -9.38 4.80
N PRO A 236 20.11 -9.16 5.90
CA PRO A 236 20.56 -10.14 6.89
C PRO A 236 19.41 -10.58 7.82
N THR A 237 19.26 -11.89 7.99
CA THR A 237 18.27 -12.47 8.90
C THR A 237 18.83 -12.47 10.33
N SER A 238 18.14 -11.83 11.27
CA SER A 238 18.40 -12.02 12.70
C SER A 238 17.63 -13.24 13.22
N TYR A 239 18.01 -13.83 14.37
CA TYR A 239 17.19 -14.87 15.03
C TYR A 239 15.78 -14.40 15.40
N SER A 240 15.47 -13.11 15.25
CA SER A 240 14.14 -12.53 15.49
C SER A 240 13.10 -12.98 14.46
N ASP A 241 13.52 -13.64 13.37
CA ASP A 241 12.62 -14.20 12.36
C ASP A 241 12.14 -15.62 12.67
N ILE A 242 12.67 -16.28 13.70
CA ILE A 242 12.34 -17.66 14.09
C ILE A 242 11.45 -17.66 15.32
N PHE A 243 10.40 -18.48 15.28
CA PHE A 243 9.41 -18.63 16.33
C PHE A 243 9.27 -20.12 16.67
N ASP A 244 9.14 -20.43 17.96
CA ASP A 244 8.77 -21.78 18.38
C ASP A 244 7.35 -22.12 17.88
N ALA A 245 7.00 -23.41 17.87
CA ALA A 245 5.61 -23.81 17.65
C ALA A 245 4.69 -23.14 18.68
N GLY A 246 3.56 -22.61 18.21
CA GLY A 246 2.65 -21.82 19.02
C GLY A 246 1.73 -20.94 18.18
N SER A 247 1.02 -20.05 18.86
CA SER A 247 0.09 -19.11 18.25
C SER A 247 0.59 -17.68 18.43
N TYR A 248 0.73 -16.95 17.33
CA TYR A 248 1.23 -15.59 17.28
C TYR A 248 0.31 -14.69 16.45
N ILE A 249 0.22 -13.42 16.82
CA ILE A 249 -0.43 -12.36 16.05
C ILE A 249 0.66 -11.42 15.55
N PHE A 250 0.81 -11.35 14.24
CA PHE A 250 1.77 -10.52 13.55
C PHE A 250 1.09 -9.23 13.09
N SER A 251 1.63 -8.09 13.50
CA SER A 251 1.24 -6.77 12.99
C SER A 251 2.10 -6.45 11.77
N ILE A 252 1.47 -6.29 10.61
CA ILE A 252 2.16 -6.10 9.32
C ILE A 252 1.76 -4.75 8.75
N GLY A 253 2.75 -3.91 8.46
CA GLY A 253 2.59 -2.67 7.72
C GLY A 253 2.99 -2.84 6.26
N ILE A 254 2.16 -2.32 5.36
CA ILE A 254 2.41 -2.31 3.92
C ILE A 254 2.48 -0.86 3.48
N TYR A 255 3.61 -0.51 2.88
CA TYR A 255 4.01 0.85 2.55
C TYR A 255 4.25 0.96 1.06
N ALA A 256 3.95 2.12 0.48
CA ALA A 256 4.27 2.48 -0.89
C ALA A 256 4.49 4.00 -0.95
N ASP A 257 5.36 4.47 -1.83
CA ASP A 257 5.76 5.89 -1.88
C ASP A 257 4.59 6.84 -2.18
N ASN A 258 3.60 6.34 -2.91
CA ASN A 258 2.47 7.13 -3.42
C ASN A 258 1.11 6.65 -2.89
N ALA A 259 1.07 5.87 -1.80
CA ALA A 259 -0.17 5.37 -1.21
C ALA A 259 -0.22 5.55 0.30
N GLU A 260 -1.44 5.58 0.84
CA GLU A 260 -1.66 5.55 2.28
C GLU A 260 -1.25 4.17 2.84
N PRO A 261 -0.43 4.10 3.91
CA PRO A 261 -0.01 2.84 4.48
C PRO A 261 -1.19 1.99 4.94
N ARG A 262 -1.15 0.70 4.68
CA ARG A 262 -2.13 -0.26 5.18
C ARG A 262 -1.51 -1.11 6.28
N ARG A 263 -2.18 -1.19 7.42
CA ARG A 263 -1.79 -2.06 8.53
C ARG A 263 -2.80 -3.16 8.71
N ILE A 264 -2.31 -4.39 8.82
CA ILE A 264 -3.14 -5.58 9.01
C ILE A 264 -2.61 -6.40 10.18
N LYS A 265 -3.44 -7.28 10.72
CA LYS A 265 -3.02 -8.29 11.67
C LYS A 265 -3.21 -9.68 11.09
N VAL A 266 -2.23 -10.54 11.25
CA VAL A 266 -2.32 -11.95 10.83
C VAL A 266 -2.05 -12.84 12.02
N LYS A 267 -3.01 -13.68 12.40
CA LYS A 267 -2.77 -14.75 13.37
C LYS A 267 -2.24 -15.97 12.63
N VAL A 268 -1.16 -16.52 13.15
CA VAL A 268 -0.57 -17.79 12.71
C VAL A 268 -0.58 -18.71 13.91
N SER A 269 -0.97 -19.96 13.71
CA SER A 269 -0.84 -21.00 14.72
C SER A 269 -0.25 -22.25 14.09
N TYR A 270 0.87 -22.70 14.66
CA TYR A 270 1.59 -23.90 14.26
C TYR A 270 1.75 -24.82 15.46
N ASP A 271 1.42 -26.10 15.32
CA ASP A 271 1.47 -27.09 16.42
C ASP A 271 2.80 -27.87 16.49
N GLY A 272 3.68 -27.72 15.50
CA GLY A 272 4.96 -28.43 15.46
C GLY A 272 4.93 -29.72 14.63
N GLU A 273 3.78 -30.12 14.09
CA GLU A 273 3.64 -31.33 13.29
C GLU A 273 3.76 -31.05 11.79
N TRP A 274 4.33 -32.02 11.07
CA TRP A 274 4.50 -31.96 9.62
C TRP A 274 3.82 -33.13 8.93
N ILE A 275 3.09 -32.83 7.85
CA ILE A 275 2.46 -33.82 6.97
C ILE A 275 2.70 -33.39 5.52
N ASP A 276 3.06 -34.34 4.65
CA ASP A 276 3.39 -34.10 3.23
C ASP A 276 2.16 -33.71 2.36
N ASP A 277 0.96 -33.76 2.91
CA ASP A 277 -0.28 -33.32 2.28
C ASP A 277 -0.53 -31.84 2.58
N ASP A 278 -0.51 -31.01 1.54
CA ASP A 278 -0.63 -29.55 1.61
C ASP A 278 -1.95 -29.09 2.23
N LYS A 279 -3.04 -29.85 2.03
CA LYS A 279 -4.36 -29.55 2.52
C LYS A 279 -4.46 -29.86 4.00
N ILE A 280 -3.98 -31.02 4.42
CA ILE A 280 -3.95 -31.38 5.84
C ILE A 280 -3.02 -30.41 6.60
N MET A 281 -1.85 -30.09 6.02
CA MET A 281 -0.90 -29.16 6.60
C MET A 281 -1.55 -27.80 6.88
N ARG A 282 -2.23 -27.19 5.90
CA ARG A 282 -2.91 -25.90 6.12
C ARG A 282 -4.17 -26.02 6.98
N GLU A 283 -4.96 -27.07 6.86
CA GLU A 283 -6.25 -27.13 7.59
C GLU A 283 -6.08 -27.47 9.07
N ARG A 284 -4.98 -28.14 9.46
CA ARG A 284 -4.80 -28.66 10.82
C ARG A 284 -3.55 -28.16 11.53
N HIS A 285 -2.40 -28.15 10.85
CA HIS A 285 -1.11 -27.96 11.50
C HIS A 285 -0.60 -26.53 11.42
N LEU A 286 -0.75 -25.86 10.27
CA LEU A 286 -0.43 -24.45 10.07
C LEU A 286 -1.67 -23.65 9.68
N THR A 287 -2.33 -23.06 10.68
CA THR A 287 -3.50 -22.20 10.46
C THR A 287 -3.09 -20.73 10.40
N VAL A 288 -3.61 -20.01 9.41
CA VAL A 288 -3.34 -18.59 9.21
C VAL A 288 -4.66 -17.86 9.04
N LYS A 289 -4.81 -16.72 9.71
CA LYS A 289 -6.03 -15.91 9.66
C LYS A 289 -5.68 -14.44 9.56
N LEU A 290 -6.10 -13.83 8.47
CA LEU A 290 -6.05 -12.38 8.27
C LEU A 290 -7.20 -11.73 9.04
N PHE A 291 -6.88 -10.68 9.80
CA PHE A 291 -7.84 -9.73 10.34
C PHE A 291 -7.66 -8.42 9.61
N ASP A 292 -8.61 -8.10 8.74
CA ASP A 292 -8.75 -6.76 8.20
C ASP A 292 -9.48 -5.90 9.25
N HIS A 293 -8.90 -4.75 9.58
CA HIS A 293 -9.52 -3.70 10.39
C HIS A 293 -10.28 -2.72 9.49
#